data_AF-A0A7X0DHS9-F1
#
_entry.id   AF-A0A7X0DHS9-F1
#
_cell.length_a   1.000
_cell.length_b   1.000
_cell.length_c   1.000
_cell.angle_alpha   90.00
_cell.angle_beta   90.00
_cell.angle_gamma   90.00
#
_symmetry.space_group_name_H-M   'P 1'
#
loop_
_entity.id
_entity.type
_entity.pdbx_description
1 polymer ?
#
loop_
_entity_poly.entity_id
_entity_poly.type
_entity_poly.pdbx_seq_one_letter_code
_entity_poly.pdbx_strand_id
1 'polypeptide(L)' 'MINGHVTGDVHISARLELAPQARIDGDLRYHTLEMAAGAQVNGRISRQIEEVRRELPAPDAPAPTALDEALPA' A
#
# COMPACT_ATOMS: atom_id res chain seq x y z
N MET A 1 5.66 -9.28 -16.28
CA MET A 1 6.16 -10.68 -16.30
C MET A 1 7.68 -10.70 -16.19
N ILE A 2 8.26 -11.59 -15.37
CA ILE A 2 9.71 -11.81 -15.22
C ILE A 2 10.06 -13.23 -15.67
N ASN A 3 11.04 -13.35 -16.57
CA ASN A 3 11.56 -14.62 -17.12
C ASN A 3 13.09 -14.68 -16.99
N GLY A 4 13.60 -14.83 -15.77
CA GLY A 4 15.03 -14.91 -15.54
C GLY A 4 15.43 -14.48 -14.13
N HIS A 5 16.70 -14.14 -13.96
CA HIS A 5 17.24 -13.71 -12.67
C HIS A 5 17.17 -12.18 -12.53
N VAL A 6 16.59 -11.71 -11.43
CA VAL A 6 16.59 -10.31 -11.01
C VAL A 6 17.33 -10.21 -9.68
N THR A 7 18.27 -9.28 -9.60
CA THR A 7 19.01 -8.98 -8.37
C THR A 7 18.76 -7.52 -8.00
N GLY A 8 18.25 -7.28 -6.79
CA GLY A 8 17.85 -5.97 -6.29
C GLY A 8 16.36 -5.83 -6.01
N ASP A 9 15.95 -4.63 -5.60
CA ASP A 9 14.58 -4.32 -5.22
C ASP A 9 13.64 -4.30 -6.43
N VAL A 10 12.49 -4.97 -6.29
CA VAL A 10 11.44 -5.05 -7.32
C VAL A 10 10.19 -4.33 -6.79
N HIS A 11 9.76 -3.28 -7.48
CA HIS A 11 8.54 -2.54 -7.13
C HIS A 11 7.51 -2.61 -8.26
N ILE A 12 6.35 -3.22 -8.01
CA ILE A 12 5.27 -3.39 -8.97
C ILE A 12 3.94 -2.90 -8.38
N SER A 13 3.38 -1.84 -8.97
CA SER A 13 2.14 -1.21 -8.48
C SER A 13 0.86 -1.95 -8.87
N ALA A 14 0.92 -2.90 -9.81
CA ALA A 14 -0.25 -3.60 -10.34
C ALA A 14 -0.12 -5.12 -10.15
N ARG A 15 0.19 -5.85 -11.23
CA ARG A 15 0.29 -7.31 -11.23
C ARG A 15 1.70 -7.74 -11.60
N LEU A 16 2.29 -8.60 -10.78
CA LEU A 16 3.57 -9.25 -11.03
C LEU A 16 3.34 -10.72 -11.37
N GLU A 17 3.89 -11.15 -12.50
CA GLU A 17 3.86 -12.55 -12.95
C GLU A 17 5.30 -13.08 -13.02
N LEU A 18 5.57 -14.17 -12.32
CA LEU A 18 6.85 -14.86 -12.32
C LEU A 18 6.75 -16.15 -13.13
N ALA A 19 7.62 -16.29 -14.12
CA ALA A 19 7.73 -17.49 -14.94
C ALA A 19 8.42 -18.64 -14.19
N PRO A 20 8.34 -19.90 -14.69
CA PRO A 20 8.94 -21.07 -14.03
C PRO A 20 10.45 -20.98 -13.78
N GLN A 21 11.17 -20.18 -14.57
CA GLN A 21 12.61 -19.99 -14.44
C GLN A 21 12.98 -18.65 -13.77
N ALA A 22 11.98 -17.92 -13.25
CA ALA A 22 12.21 -16.64 -12.61
C ALA A 22 12.88 -16.83 -11.26
N ARG A 23 13.96 -16.09 -11.02
CA ARG A 23 14.64 -16.02 -9.73
C ARG A 23 14.75 -14.56 -9.33
N ILE A 24 14.32 -14.22 -8.13
CA ILE A 24 14.49 -12.88 -7.58
C ILE A 24 15.38 -13.00 -6.36
N ASP A 25 16.38 -12.13 -6.27
CA ASP A 25 17.27 -11.96 -5.13
C ASP A 25 17.19 -10.50 -4.68
N GLY A 26 16.35 -10.23 -3.68
CA GLY A 26 16.07 -8.86 -3.21
C GLY A 26 14.68 -8.69 -2.60
N ASP A 27 14.37 -7.45 -2.22
CA ASP A 27 13.07 -7.06 -1.68
C ASP A 27 12.04 -6.87 -2.78
N LEU A 28 10.85 -7.46 -2.61
CA LEU A 28 9.78 -7.46 -3.59
C LEU A 28 8.55 -6.76 -3.01
N ARG A 29 8.15 -5.65 -3.64
CA ARG A 29 6.96 -4.86 -3.32
C ARG A 29 5.93 -5.01 -4.43
N TYR A 30 4.75 -5.54 -4.12
CA TYR A 30 3.75 -5.90 -5.13
C TYR A 30 2.33 -5.68 -4.63
N HIS A 31 1.40 -5.42 -5.55
CA HIS A 31 -0.03 -5.39 -5.21
C HIS A 31 -0.68 -6.79 -5.38
N THR A 32 -0.47 -7.39 -6.55
CA THR A 32 -0.87 -8.77 -6.89
C THR A 32 0.31 -9.55 -7.44
N LEU A 33 0.53 -10.78 -6.96
CA LEU A 33 1.65 -11.65 -7.36
C LEU A 33 1.11 -12.99 -7.82
N GLU A 34 1.53 -13.40 -9.02
CA GLU A 34 1.28 -14.71 -9.61
C GLU A 34 2.62 -15.41 -9.86
N MET A 35 2.76 -16.61 -9.31
CA MET A 35 3.98 -17.39 -9.39
C MET A 35 3.71 -18.69 -10.12
N ALA A 36 4.41 -18.91 -11.23
CA ALA A 36 4.45 -20.22 -11.85
C ALA A 36 5.29 -21.20 -11.02
N ALA A 37 4.98 -22.49 -11.12
CA ALA A 37 5.75 -23.54 -10.47
C ALA A 37 7.22 -23.50 -10.96
N GLY A 38 8.17 -23.42 -10.03
CA GLY A 38 9.60 -23.27 -10.31
C GLY A 38 10.15 -21.85 -10.08
N ALA A 39 9.28 -20.83 -10.02
CA ALA A 39 9.69 -19.48 -9.66
C ALA A 39 10.29 -19.44 -8.24
N GLN A 40 11.39 -18.72 -8.07
CA GLN A 40 12.11 -18.58 -6.80
C GLN A 40 12.19 -17.10 -6.42
N VAL A 41 11.94 -16.80 -5.15
CA VAL A 41 12.16 -15.46 -4.58
C VAL A 41 12.96 -15.62 -3.30
N ASN A 42 14.14 -15.02 -3.28
CA ASN A 42 15.06 -14.96 -2.16
C ASN A 42 15.09 -13.51 -1.69
N GLY A 43 14.55 -13.26 -0.50
CA GLY A 43 14.45 -11.92 0.06
C GLY A 43 13.09 -11.67 0.69
N ARG A 44 12.75 -10.40 0.90
CA ARG A 44 11.53 -10.01 1.61
C ARG A 44 10.41 -9.71 0.64
N ILE A 45 9.25 -10.35 0.86
CA ILE A 45 8.06 -10.17 0.03
C ILE A 45 7.07 -9.29 0.81
N SER A 46 6.79 -8.09 0.29
CA SER A 46 5.92 -7.08 0.92
C SER A 46 4.75 -6.73 0.00
N ARG A 47 3.52 -7.05 0.42
CA ARG A 47 2.34 -6.63 -0.32
C ARG A 47 2.08 -5.15 -0.07
N GLN A 48 2.09 -4.35 -1.13
CA GLN A 48 1.56 -3.00 -1.09
C GLN A 48 0.04 -3.13 -1.01
N ILE A 49 -0.54 -2.83 0.13
CA ILE A 49 -1.95 -2.48 0.22
C ILE A 49 -2.00 -0.99 -0.07
N GLU A 50 -2.83 -0.57 -1.01
CA GLU A 50 -3.22 0.84 -1.01
C GLU A 50 -3.87 1.05 0.36
N GLU A 51 -3.17 1.76 1.24
CA GLU A 51 -3.85 2.43 2.32
C GLU A 51 -4.85 3.34 1.61
N VAL A 52 -6.10 2.86 1.54
CA VAL A 52 -7.25 3.74 1.43
C VAL A 52 -6.98 4.77 2.51
N ARG A 53 -6.52 5.95 2.11
CA ARG A 53 -6.44 7.10 2.99
C ARG A 53 -7.85 7.19 3.54
N ARG A 54 -8.03 6.72 4.77
CA ARG A 54 -9.21 7.05 5.55
C ARG A 54 -9.01 8.52 5.84
N GLU A 55 -9.38 9.34 4.86
CA GLU A 55 -9.66 10.74 5.04
C GLU A 55 -10.80 10.75 6.07
N LEU A 56 -10.42 10.74 7.36
CA LEU A 56 -11.33 11.12 8.41
C LEU A 56 -11.81 12.52 8.01
N PRO A 57 -13.12 12.74 7.83
CA PRO A 57 -13.61 14.09 7.62
C PRO A 57 -13.06 14.94 8.76
N ALA A 58 -12.48 16.10 8.39
CA ALA A 58 -11.96 17.04 9.37
C ALA A 58 -13.04 17.29 10.43
N PRO A 59 -12.72 17.25 11.73
CA PRO A 59 -13.69 17.60 12.75
C PRO A 59 -14.13 19.04 12.46
N ASP A 60 -15.42 19.19 12.15
CA ASP A 60 -16.08 20.47 11.97
C ASP A 60 -15.85 21.30 13.24
N ALA A 61 -14.99 22.30 13.13
CA ALA A 61 -14.65 23.21 14.21
C ALA A 61 -15.78 24.26 14.36
N PRO A 62 -15.91 24.85 15.55
CA PRO A 62 -17.08 24.80 16.40
C PRO A 62 -18.24 25.69 15.93
N ALA A 63 -19.46 25.28 16.30
CA ALA A 63 -20.65 26.11 16.21
C ALA A 63 -20.47 27.44 16.99
N PRO A 64 -20.58 28.62 16.34
CA PRO A 64 -20.73 29.87 17.05
C PRO A 64 -22.23 30.15 17.18
N THR A 65 -22.82 29.82 18.33
CA THR A 65 -24.06 30.49 18.75
C THR A 65 -23.84 31.07 20.13
N ALA A 66 -23.88 32.40 20.14
CA ALA A 66 -23.72 33.29 21.26
C ALA A 66 -24.52 32.85 22.50
N LEU A 67 -23.80 32.60 23.58
CA LEU A 67 -24.28 32.87 24.93
C LEU A 67 -23.79 34.28 25.27
N ASP A 68 -24.48 35.29 24.74
CA ASP A 68 -24.35 36.65 25.26
C ASP A 68 -25.45 36.84 26.32
N GLU A 69 -24.98 37.06 27.55
CA GLU A 69 -25.51 37.95 28.58
C GLU A 69 -26.90 38.55 28.38
N ALA A 70 -27.72 38.82 29.39
CA ALA A 70 -27.68 38.66 30.83
C ALA A 70 -29.10 39.07 31.27
N LEU A 71 -29.59 38.44 32.33
CA LEU A 71 -30.75 38.93 33.08
C LEU A 71 -30.36 40.23 33.80
N PRO A 72 -31.10 41.35 33.67
CA PRO A 72 -31.08 42.38 34.69
C PRO A 72 -32.38 42.31 35.53
N ALA A 73 -32.14 42.10 36.82
CA ALA A 73 -32.85 42.56 38.03
C ALA A 73 -34.37 42.74 38.03
#